data_AF-A0A9Q0PF43-F1
#
_entry.id   AF-A0A9Q0PF43-F1
#
_cell.length_a   1.000
_cell.length_b   1.000
_cell.length_c   1.000
_cell.angle_alpha   90.00
_cell.angle_beta   90.00
_cell.angle_gamma   90.00
#
_symmetry.space_group_name_H-M   'P 1'
#
loop_
_entity.id
_entity.type
_entity.pdbx_description
1 polymer ?
#
loop_
_entity_poly.entity_id
_entity_poly.type
_entity_poly.pdbx_seq_one_letter_code
_entity_poly.pdbx_strand_id
1 'polypeptide(L)'
;MVDESCVGQSKAKCVCTFLQELNDAVKAKFIEEYPEALVDSNPSFFSQFTLVVATQLAEDSMMKLDKICREANVLLIFARSYGLTGFVRNSVKEHAVIESKPDHFLDDLRLNNPWSELKRFAESIDLKVPDPVAHKHTPYVVILVKMAEEWAKAHGGALPSTRDEKKEFKELLKAGMVAMDEDNYKEAIEASFKVFAPRGISSDLLQIIHDSCSEVDSNSSDFWVMVAALKEFIVNEGGGEAPLEGSIPDMTSSTELYVNLQKIYLAKAEADFLVLQQRVKSILKRIGRDPDSISKAMIKSFCKNARKLKVSSYVMFYFLFVNN
;
A
#
# COMPACT_ATOMS: atom_id res chain seq x y z
N MET A 1 21.76 26.25 -13.71
CA MET A 1 21.99 26.77 -12.34
C MET A 1 23.47 27.06 -12.10
N VAL A 2 24.16 27.56 -13.13
CA VAL A 2 25.53 28.08 -13.04
C VAL A 2 25.52 29.38 -13.85
N ASP A 3 26.34 30.35 -13.47
CA ASP A 3 26.48 31.63 -14.17
C ASP A 3 27.80 31.71 -14.94
N GLU A 4 28.02 32.82 -15.64
CA GLU A 4 29.21 33.05 -16.45
C GLU A 4 30.50 33.09 -15.60
N SER A 5 30.41 33.49 -14.33
CA SER A 5 31.57 33.56 -13.43
C SER A 5 32.12 32.17 -13.06
N CYS A 6 31.31 31.13 -13.25
CA CYS A 6 31.68 29.74 -12.98
C CYS A 6 32.55 29.11 -14.09
N VAL A 7 32.71 29.77 -15.23
CA VAL A 7 33.49 29.23 -16.35
C VAL A 7 34.95 29.02 -15.93
N GLY A 8 35.47 27.82 -16.20
CA GLY A 8 36.82 27.40 -15.79
C GLY A 8 36.94 26.95 -14.34
N GLN A 9 35.89 27.07 -13.52
CA GLN A 9 35.85 26.55 -12.16
C GLN A 9 35.28 25.12 -12.12
N SER A 10 35.48 24.45 -10.99
CA SER A 10 34.91 23.13 -10.72
C SER A 10 33.38 23.19 -10.72
N LYS A 11 32.78 22.42 -11.64
CA LYS A 11 31.31 22.30 -11.75
C LYS A 11 30.70 21.80 -10.44
N ALA A 12 31.33 20.84 -9.77
CA ALA A 12 30.84 20.26 -8.53
C ALA A 12 30.78 21.32 -7.41
N LYS A 13 31.85 22.12 -7.28
CA LYS A 13 31.91 23.24 -6.33
C LYS A 13 30.84 24.28 -6.60
N CYS A 14 30.76 24.80 -7.83
CA CYS A 14 29.83 25.86 -8.19
C CYS A 14 28.36 25.42 -7.99
N VAL A 15 27.98 24.25 -8.50
CA VAL A 15 26.60 23.74 -8.37
C VAL A 15 26.26 23.48 -6.90
N CYS A 16 27.19 22.95 -6.10
CA CYS A 16 26.97 22.73 -4.68
C CYS A 16 26.67 24.04 -3.93
N THR A 17 27.41 25.12 -4.22
CA THR A 17 27.16 26.44 -3.63
C THR A 17 25.76 26.95 -3.95
N PHE A 18 25.37 26.95 -5.24
CA PHE A 18 24.04 27.45 -5.62
C PHE A 18 22.89 26.58 -5.08
N LEU A 19 23.07 25.25 -5.03
CA LEU A 19 22.06 24.36 -4.46
C LEU A 19 21.90 24.55 -2.95
N GLN A 20 23.00 24.89 -2.24
CA GLN A 20 22.97 25.16 -0.81
C GLN A 20 22.09 26.38 -0.47
N GLU A 21 22.08 27.40 -1.33
CA GLU A 21 21.26 28.61 -1.16
C GLU A 21 19.75 28.34 -1.21
N LEU A 22 19.32 27.21 -1.78
CA LEU A 22 17.90 26.87 -1.87
C LEU A 22 17.29 26.51 -0.51
N ASN A 23 18.09 25.96 0.40
CA ASN A 23 17.61 25.52 1.71
C ASN A 23 18.76 25.32 2.72
N ASP A 24 18.86 26.23 3.69
CA ASP A 24 19.88 26.20 4.77
C ASP A 24 19.81 24.95 5.67
N ALA A 25 18.66 24.26 5.71
CA ALA A 25 18.52 23.03 6.48
C ALA A 25 19.23 21.82 5.81
N VAL A 26 19.52 21.91 4.51
CA VAL A 26 20.25 20.87 3.77
C VAL A 26 21.74 21.16 3.87
N LYS A 27 22.58 20.14 4.05
CA LYS A 27 24.04 20.30 4.03
C LYS A 27 24.59 19.71 2.74
N ALA A 28 24.82 20.55 1.74
CA ALA A 28 25.43 20.15 0.49
C ALA A 28 26.95 20.01 0.65
N LYS A 29 27.52 18.99 0.01
CA LYS A 29 28.96 18.73 -0.06
C LYS A 29 29.33 18.34 -1.49
N PHE A 30 30.57 18.59 -1.87
CA PHE A 30 31.10 18.20 -3.18
C PHE A 30 32.48 17.55 -3.04
N ILE A 31 32.86 16.82 -4.08
CA ILE A 31 34.22 16.33 -4.32
C ILE A 31 34.64 16.74 -5.73
N GLU A 32 35.91 17.06 -5.92
CA GLU A 32 36.46 17.48 -7.21
C GLU A 32 37.17 16.30 -7.88
N GLU A 33 36.39 15.27 -8.19
CA GLU A 33 36.88 14.05 -8.84
C GLU A 33 35.90 13.62 -9.95
N TYR A 34 36.43 12.97 -10.99
CA TYR A 34 35.59 12.41 -12.05
C TYR A 34 34.86 11.16 -11.54
N PRO A 35 33.54 11.02 -11.79
CA PRO A 35 32.77 9.85 -11.35
C PRO A 35 33.38 8.52 -11.83
N GLU A 36 33.92 8.48 -13.06
CA GLU A 36 34.55 7.30 -13.64
C GLU A 36 35.78 6.87 -12.83
N ALA A 37 36.61 7.83 -12.42
CA ALA A 37 37.78 7.56 -11.59
C ALA A 37 37.36 7.03 -10.22
N LEU A 38 36.33 7.62 -9.62
CA LEU A 38 35.83 7.23 -8.30
C LEU A 38 35.20 5.82 -8.29
N VAL A 39 34.46 5.48 -9.36
CA VAL A 39 33.91 4.14 -9.58
C VAL A 39 35.01 3.08 -9.62
N ASP A 40 36.15 3.40 -10.24
CA ASP A 40 37.27 2.47 -10.37
C ASP A 40 38.19 2.44 -9.14
N SER A 41 38.41 3.59 -8.48
CA SER A 41 39.41 3.75 -7.42
C SER A 41 38.86 3.51 -6.02
N ASN A 42 37.59 3.83 -5.76
CA ASN A 42 37.00 3.77 -4.42
C ASN A 42 35.51 3.35 -4.43
N PRO A 43 35.19 2.08 -4.74
CA PRO A 43 33.81 1.57 -4.73
C PRO A 43 33.07 1.76 -3.40
N SER A 44 33.78 1.65 -2.27
CA SER A 44 33.19 1.80 -0.93
C SER A 44 32.65 3.20 -0.66
N PHE A 45 33.06 4.20 -1.43
CA PHE A 45 32.54 5.57 -1.33
C PHE A 45 31.01 5.60 -1.50
N PHE A 46 30.45 4.76 -2.37
CA PHE A 46 29.02 4.82 -2.69
C PHE A 46 28.15 4.23 -1.57
N SER A 47 28.70 3.35 -0.73
CA SER A 47 27.97 2.69 0.37
C SER A 47 27.51 3.64 1.48
N GLN A 48 28.02 4.87 1.52
CA GLN A 48 27.63 5.87 2.52
C GLN A 48 26.31 6.58 2.18
N PHE A 49 25.80 6.43 0.95
CA PHE A 49 24.61 7.14 0.48
C PHE A 49 23.37 6.25 0.54
N THR A 50 22.21 6.88 0.71
CA THR A 50 20.90 6.23 0.61
C THR A 50 20.46 6.03 -0.84
N LEU A 51 20.79 7.01 -1.69
CA LEU A 51 20.47 7.04 -3.12
C LEU A 51 21.62 7.72 -3.87
N VAL A 52 22.05 7.09 -4.96
CA VAL A 52 22.98 7.66 -5.94
C VAL A 52 22.20 8.04 -7.20
N VAL A 53 22.36 9.27 -7.66
CA VAL A 53 21.81 9.74 -8.94
C VAL A 53 22.97 10.02 -9.89
N ALA A 54 23.16 9.13 -10.86
CA ALA A 54 24.23 9.23 -11.84
C ALA A 54 23.69 9.86 -13.13
N THR A 55 24.24 11.01 -13.51
CA THR A 55 23.81 11.75 -14.70
C THR A 55 24.89 11.79 -15.77
N GLN A 56 24.51 11.65 -17.04
CA GLN A 56 25.43 11.71 -18.20
C GLN A 56 26.63 10.73 -18.17
N LEU A 57 26.62 9.71 -17.31
CA LEU A 57 27.73 8.75 -17.14
C LEU A 57 27.96 7.89 -18.40
N ALA A 58 29.22 7.51 -18.66
CA ALA A 58 29.57 6.57 -19.71
C ALA A 58 29.10 5.14 -19.39
N GLU A 59 28.80 4.34 -20.43
CA GLU A 59 28.18 3.01 -20.29
C GLU A 59 29.00 2.04 -19.43
N ASP A 60 30.32 1.98 -19.64
CA ASP A 60 31.22 1.12 -18.86
C ASP A 60 31.16 1.43 -17.36
N SER A 61 31.17 2.72 -17.01
CA SER A 61 31.06 3.17 -15.63
C SER A 61 29.65 2.97 -15.06
N MET A 62 28.60 3.06 -15.88
CA MET A 62 27.24 2.72 -15.45
C MET A 62 27.14 1.25 -15.04
N MET A 63 27.72 0.33 -15.81
CA MET A 63 27.73 -1.11 -15.48
C MET A 63 28.46 -1.38 -14.16
N LYS A 64 29.63 -0.78 -13.97
CA LYS A 64 30.41 -0.94 -12.73
C LYS A 64 29.67 -0.35 -11.53
N LEU A 65 29.13 0.87 -11.67
CA LEU A 65 28.39 1.53 -10.60
C LEU A 65 27.11 0.77 -10.21
N ASP A 66 26.39 0.21 -11.19
CA ASP A 66 25.22 -0.65 -10.92
C ASP A 66 25.58 -1.83 -10.01
N LYS A 67 26.69 -2.53 -10.32
CA LYS A 67 27.17 -3.64 -9.51
C LYS A 67 27.53 -3.19 -8.09
N ILE A 68 28.31 -2.11 -7.97
CA ILE A 68 28.75 -1.56 -6.68
C ILE A 68 27.53 -1.19 -5.81
N CYS A 69 26.57 -0.44 -6.35
CA CYS A 69 25.39 -0.01 -5.61
C CYS A 69 24.52 -1.21 -5.21
N ARG A 70 24.35 -2.22 -6.06
CA ARG A 70 23.58 -3.44 -5.74
C ARG A 70 24.21 -4.26 -4.63
N GLU A 71 25.53 -4.45 -4.66
CA GLU A 71 26.27 -5.15 -3.61
C GLU A 71 26.20 -4.42 -2.27
N ALA A 72 26.18 -3.08 -2.30
CA ALA A 72 26.03 -2.23 -1.13
C ALA A 72 24.57 -1.98 -0.68
N ASN A 73 23.58 -2.51 -1.39
CA ASN A 73 22.14 -2.21 -1.20
C ASN A 73 21.80 -0.70 -1.24
N VAL A 74 22.50 0.06 -2.09
CA VAL A 74 22.27 1.48 -2.33
C VAL A 74 21.33 1.66 -3.52
N LEU A 75 20.33 2.53 -3.40
CA LEU A 75 19.43 2.85 -4.51
C LEU A 75 20.21 3.60 -5.60
N LEU A 76 19.97 3.28 -6.86
CA LEU A 76 20.63 3.94 -7.98
C LEU A 76 19.62 4.40 -9.03
N ILE A 77 19.74 5.65 -9.47
CA ILE A 77 19.00 6.19 -10.61
C ILE A 77 20.00 6.71 -11.63
N PHE A 78 19.91 6.20 -12.85
CA PHE A 78 20.57 6.78 -14.00
C PHE A 78 19.65 7.76 -14.69
N ALA A 79 20.16 8.94 -15.02
CA ALA A 79 19.45 9.89 -15.87
C ALA A 79 20.35 10.40 -16.99
N ARG A 80 19.83 10.45 -18.21
CA ARG A 80 20.55 11.01 -19.36
C ARG A 80 19.64 11.90 -20.17
N SER A 81 20.18 13.01 -20.65
CA SER A 81 19.58 13.85 -21.68
C SER A 81 20.46 13.82 -22.93
N TYR A 82 19.82 13.57 -24.07
CA TYR A 82 20.41 13.57 -25.40
C TYR A 82 19.55 14.41 -26.34
N GLY A 83 19.90 15.69 -26.49
CA GLY A 83 19.10 16.66 -27.25
C GLY A 83 17.69 16.78 -26.68
N LEU A 84 16.70 16.31 -27.44
CA LEU A 84 15.28 16.32 -27.05
C LEU A 84 14.81 15.02 -26.36
N THR A 85 15.70 14.04 -26.20
CA THR A 85 15.37 12.75 -25.58
C THR A 85 15.91 12.67 -24.16
N GLY A 86 15.03 12.31 -23.22
CA GLY A 86 15.39 11.97 -21.85
C GLY A 86 15.35 10.47 -21.62
N PHE A 87 16.26 9.96 -20.81
CA PHE A 87 16.33 8.59 -20.35
C PHE A 87 16.45 8.60 -18.83
N VAL A 88 15.60 7.85 -18.15
CA VAL A 88 15.69 7.64 -16.70
C VAL A 88 15.55 6.15 -16.43
N ARG A 89 16.41 5.62 -15.56
CA ARG A 89 16.40 4.21 -15.18
C ARG A 89 16.71 4.02 -13.70
N ASN A 90 15.83 3.30 -13.02
CA ASN A 90 16.07 2.83 -11.67
C ASN A 90 16.85 1.53 -11.70
N SER A 91 17.79 1.37 -10.76
CA SER A 91 18.52 0.14 -10.55
C SER A 91 18.55 -0.20 -9.07
N VAL A 92 17.73 -1.17 -8.70
CA VAL A 92 17.56 -1.65 -7.33
C VAL A 92 17.33 -3.15 -7.39
N LYS A 93 17.94 -3.92 -6.48
CA LYS A 93 17.71 -5.37 -6.41
C LYS A 93 16.24 -5.66 -6.12
N GLU A 94 15.73 -5.07 -5.05
CA GLU A 94 14.36 -5.19 -4.58
C GLU A 94 13.97 -3.89 -3.89
N HIS A 95 12.79 -3.38 -4.20
CA HIS A 95 12.19 -2.24 -3.54
C HIS A 95 10.81 -2.65 -3.01
N ALA A 96 10.73 -2.84 -1.70
CA ALA A 96 9.51 -3.19 -1.00
C ALA A 96 8.82 -1.93 -0.44
N VAL A 97 7.54 -1.78 -0.74
CA VAL A 97 6.74 -0.59 -0.42
C VAL A 97 5.51 -1.02 0.37
N ILE A 98 5.38 -0.45 1.57
CA ILE A 98 4.19 -0.60 2.42
C ILE A 98 3.12 0.40 2.00
N GLU A 99 3.46 1.69 1.98
CA GLU A 99 2.53 2.78 1.65
C GLU A 99 2.59 3.13 0.16
N SER A 100 2.05 2.26 -0.70
CA SER A 100 2.10 2.46 -2.16
C SER A 100 1.15 3.55 -2.69
N LYS A 101 0.19 4.01 -1.87
CA LYS A 101 -0.77 5.09 -2.18
C LYS A 101 -1.40 4.95 -3.58
N PRO A 102 -2.10 3.83 -3.86
CA PRO A 102 -2.76 3.63 -5.15
C PRO A 102 -3.81 4.71 -5.44
N ASP A 103 -3.85 5.21 -6.68
CA ASP A 103 -4.81 6.24 -7.12
C ASP A 103 -6.27 5.76 -6.99
N HIS A 104 -6.49 4.47 -7.25
CA HIS A 104 -7.80 3.83 -7.15
C HIS A 104 -7.71 2.61 -6.26
N PHE A 105 -8.35 2.68 -5.10
CA PHE A 105 -8.44 1.57 -4.17
C PHE A 105 -9.83 1.52 -3.56
N LEU A 106 -10.40 0.32 -3.47
CA LEU A 106 -11.70 0.13 -2.86
C LEU A 106 -11.55 0.14 -1.34
N ASP A 107 -12.40 0.93 -0.67
CA ASP A 107 -12.48 0.92 0.79
C ASP A 107 -12.71 -0.51 1.31
N ASP A 108 -11.97 -0.91 2.35
CA ASP A 108 -12.09 -2.23 2.97
C ASP A 108 -13.32 -2.30 3.90
N LEU A 109 -14.52 -2.20 3.30
CA LEU A 109 -15.81 -2.22 4.02
C LEU A 109 -16.30 -3.63 4.36
N ARG A 110 -15.65 -4.68 3.86
CA ARG A 110 -16.03 -6.09 4.10
C ARG A 110 -17.51 -6.40 3.87
N LEU A 111 -18.20 -5.69 2.98
CA LEU A 111 -19.63 -5.89 2.72
C LEU A 111 -19.94 -7.28 2.14
N ASN A 112 -18.97 -7.84 1.41
CA ASN A 112 -19.04 -9.19 0.87
C ASN A 112 -18.75 -10.28 1.93
N ASN A 113 -18.13 -9.94 3.06
CA ASN A 113 -17.78 -10.86 4.13
C ASN A 113 -17.75 -10.15 5.51
N PRO A 114 -18.90 -9.66 6.01
CA PRO A 114 -18.92 -8.87 7.23
C PRO A 114 -18.66 -9.75 8.45
N TRP A 115 -17.85 -9.25 9.39
CA TRP A 115 -17.56 -9.96 10.63
C TRP A 115 -18.72 -9.79 11.64
N SER A 116 -18.70 -10.58 12.71
CA SER A 116 -19.82 -10.70 13.64
C SER A 116 -20.31 -9.37 14.22
N GLU A 117 -19.40 -8.48 14.58
CA GLU A 117 -19.73 -7.21 15.24
C GLU A 117 -20.37 -6.23 14.26
N LEU A 118 -19.92 -6.20 13.00
CA LEU A 118 -20.56 -5.41 11.95
C LEU A 118 -21.98 -5.93 11.65
N LYS A 119 -22.16 -7.25 11.58
CA LYS A 119 -23.49 -7.87 11.41
C LYS A 119 -24.43 -7.51 12.56
N ARG A 120 -24.00 -7.70 13.80
CA ARG A 120 -24.81 -7.36 14.99
C ARG A 120 -25.20 -5.88 15.03
N PHE A 121 -24.30 -4.99 14.63
CA PHE A 121 -24.61 -3.56 14.55
C PHE A 121 -25.68 -3.29 13.48
N ALA A 122 -25.55 -3.87 12.29
CA ALA A 122 -26.55 -3.73 11.24
C ALA A 122 -27.90 -4.34 11.64
N GLU A 123 -27.91 -5.49 12.31
CA GLU A 123 -29.12 -6.12 12.86
C GLU A 123 -29.86 -5.19 13.83
N SER A 124 -29.14 -4.40 14.63
CA SER A 124 -29.72 -3.52 15.64
C SER A 124 -30.49 -2.31 15.08
N ILE A 125 -30.34 -1.99 13.79
CA ILE A 125 -30.90 -0.79 13.16
C ILE A 125 -32.08 -1.17 12.26
N ASP A 126 -33.30 -0.80 12.58
CA ASP A 126 -34.46 -1.09 11.71
C ASP A 126 -34.49 -0.18 10.46
N LEU A 127 -34.53 -0.78 9.27
CA LEU A 127 -34.65 -0.03 8.00
C LEU A 127 -36.10 0.35 7.69
N LYS A 128 -37.09 -0.17 8.40
CA LYS A 128 -38.51 0.16 8.23
C LYS A 128 -39.00 1.16 9.28
N VAL A 129 -38.08 1.93 9.86
CA VAL A 129 -38.40 2.93 10.87
C VAL A 129 -39.38 3.97 10.30
N PRO A 130 -40.48 4.30 11.00
CA PRO A 130 -41.45 5.29 10.50
C PRO A 130 -40.91 6.73 10.46
N ASP A 131 -39.90 7.03 11.27
CA ASP A 131 -39.27 8.35 11.32
C ASP A 131 -38.45 8.62 10.04
N PRO A 132 -38.87 9.57 9.18
CA PRO A 132 -38.17 9.87 7.94
C PRO A 132 -36.74 10.40 8.18
N VAL A 133 -36.49 11.06 9.32
CA VAL A 133 -35.16 11.58 9.64
C VAL A 133 -34.22 10.42 9.95
N ALA A 134 -34.61 9.50 10.85
CA ALA A 134 -33.84 8.30 11.14
C ALA A 134 -33.57 7.45 9.88
N HIS A 135 -34.57 7.29 9.00
CA HIS A 135 -34.43 6.54 7.75
C HIS A 135 -33.37 7.16 6.82
N LYS A 136 -33.44 8.48 6.58
CA LYS A 136 -32.49 9.25 5.73
C LYS A 136 -31.06 9.30 6.26
N HIS A 137 -30.90 9.12 7.56
CA HIS A 137 -29.62 9.22 8.26
C HIS A 137 -29.05 7.85 8.66
N THR A 138 -29.56 6.77 8.08
CA THR A 138 -28.96 5.43 8.23
C THR A 138 -27.77 5.28 7.28
N PRO A 139 -26.56 4.95 7.76
CA PRO A 139 -25.39 4.83 6.90
C PRO A 139 -25.56 3.77 5.79
N TYR A 140 -25.10 4.07 4.57
CA TYR A 140 -25.24 3.14 3.44
C TYR A 140 -24.61 1.76 3.70
N VAL A 141 -23.55 1.70 4.52
CA VAL A 141 -22.91 0.44 4.93
C VAL A 141 -23.90 -0.47 5.64
N VAL A 142 -24.73 0.09 6.53
CA VAL A 142 -25.77 -0.67 7.25
C VAL A 142 -26.83 -1.16 6.27
N ILE A 143 -27.30 -0.28 5.38
CA ILE A 143 -28.28 -0.63 4.33
C ILE A 143 -27.75 -1.82 3.52
N LEU A 144 -26.52 -1.73 3.02
CA LEU A 144 -25.92 -2.77 2.18
C LEU A 144 -25.72 -4.10 2.92
N VAL A 145 -25.28 -4.09 4.18
CA VAL A 145 -25.15 -5.34 4.97
C VAL A 145 -26.50 -6.02 5.11
N LYS A 146 -27.56 -5.29 5.47
CA LYS A 146 -28.89 -5.88 5.67
C LYS A 146 -29.51 -6.37 4.37
N MET A 147 -29.40 -5.57 3.31
CA MET A 147 -29.93 -5.94 1.99
C MET A 147 -29.18 -7.14 1.41
N ALA A 148 -27.86 -7.24 1.62
CA ALA A 148 -27.08 -8.41 1.24
C ALA A 148 -27.51 -9.68 2.02
N GLU A 149 -27.85 -9.56 3.31
CA GLU A 149 -28.37 -10.68 4.09
C GLU A 149 -29.78 -11.11 3.65
N GLU A 150 -30.67 -10.15 3.37
CA GLU A 150 -32.00 -10.44 2.82
C GLU A 150 -31.90 -11.14 1.46
N TRP A 151 -31.03 -10.64 0.58
CA TRP A 151 -30.72 -11.29 -0.68
C TRP A 151 -30.23 -12.71 -0.47
N ALA A 152 -29.23 -12.91 0.40
CA ALA A 152 -28.65 -14.22 0.67
C ALA A 152 -29.70 -15.20 1.21
N LYS A 153 -30.62 -14.77 2.09
CA LYS A 153 -31.72 -15.61 2.58
C LYS A 153 -32.63 -16.11 1.45
N ALA A 154 -32.90 -15.27 0.45
CA ALA A 154 -33.71 -15.65 -0.72
C ALA A 154 -32.95 -16.49 -1.75
N HIS A 155 -31.61 -16.45 -1.76
CA HIS A 155 -30.74 -17.06 -2.79
C HIS A 155 -29.80 -18.14 -2.22
N GLY A 156 -30.24 -18.88 -1.20
CA GLY A 156 -29.48 -20.04 -0.68
C GLY A 156 -28.12 -19.68 -0.07
N GLY A 157 -27.97 -18.46 0.46
CA GLY A 157 -26.75 -17.95 1.05
C GLY A 157 -25.79 -17.24 0.08
N ALA A 158 -26.11 -17.20 -1.21
CA ALA A 158 -25.27 -16.58 -2.23
C ALA A 158 -25.47 -15.06 -2.31
N LEU A 159 -24.41 -14.32 -2.64
CA LEU A 159 -24.46 -12.90 -2.98
C LEU A 159 -24.71 -12.71 -4.48
N PRO A 160 -25.17 -11.52 -4.93
CA PRO A 160 -25.37 -11.25 -6.35
C PRO A 160 -24.07 -11.47 -7.14
N SER A 161 -24.13 -12.25 -8.21
CA SER A 161 -22.94 -12.67 -8.97
C SER A 161 -23.07 -12.38 -10.46
N THR A 162 -24.25 -12.65 -11.03
CA THR A 162 -24.52 -12.42 -12.46
C THR A 162 -24.90 -10.96 -12.72
N ARG A 163 -24.83 -10.52 -13.98
CA ARG A 163 -25.26 -9.16 -14.35
C ARG A 163 -26.73 -8.91 -14.00
N ASP A 164 -27.57 -9.93 -14.17
CA ASP A 164 -29.01 -9.80 -13.93
C ASP A 164 -29.31 -9.76 -12.42
N GLU A 165 -28.64 -10.60 -11.62
CA GLU A 165 -28.71 -10.55 -10.15
C GLU A 165 -28.21 -9.20 -9.61
N LYS A 166 -27.11 -8.67 -10.15
CA LYS A 166 -26.59 -7.35 -9.75
C LYS A 166 -27.56 -6.22 -10.09
N LYS A 167 -28.28 -6.33 -11.20
CA LYS A 167 -29.33 -5.38 -11.57
C LYS A 167 -30.52 -5.50 -10.62
N GLU A 168 -30.97 -6.72 -10.34
CA GLU A 168 -32.08 -7.00 -9.42
C GLU A 168 -31.77 -6.49 -8.00
N PHE A 169 -30.56 -6.73 -7.49
CA PHE A 169 -30.11 -6.20 -6.20
C PHE A 169 -30.19 -4.66 -6.15
N LYS A 170 -29.83 -3.97 -7.23
CA LYS A 170 -30.00 -2.51 -7.32
C LYS A 170 -31.46 -2.08 -7.33
N GLU A 171 -32.34 -2.83 -7.98
CA GLU A 171 -33.78 -2.54 -7.95
C GLU A 171 -34.37 -2.79 -6.56
N LEU A 172 -33.90 -3.79 -5.81
CA LEU A 172 -34.28 -3.99 -4.40
C LEU A 172 -33.88 -2.80 -3.52
N LEU A 173 -32.65 -2.28 -3.70
CA LEU A 173 -32.21 -1.07 -2.99
C LEU A 173 -33.10 0.13 -3.32
N LYS A 174 -33.47 0.33 -4.60
CA LYS A 174 -34.39 1.39 -5.01
C LYS A 174 -35.79 1.22 -4.41
N ALA A 175 -36.28 -0.01 -4.32
CA ALA A 175 -37.57 -0.30 -3.71
C ALA A 175 -37.62 -0.03 -2.20
N GLY A 176 -36.45 0.01 -1.53
CA GLY A 176 -36.32 0.42 -0.14
C GLY A 176 -36.37 1.94 0.07
N MET A 177 -36.26 2.75 -0.99
CA MET A 177 -36.38 4.20 -0.88
C MET A 177 -37.82 4.61 -0.62
N VAL A 178 -38.05 5.48 0.37
CA VAL A 178 -39.36 6.03 0.70
C VAL A 178 -39.57 7.39 0.04
N ALA A 179 -38.50 8.15 -0.15
CA ALA A 179 -38.50 9.47 -0.78
C ALA A 179 -37.40 9.59 -1.85
N MET A 180 -37.55 10.55 -2.77
CA MET A 180 -36.56 10.77 -3.85
C MET A 180 -35.26 11.43 -3.36
N ASP A 181 -35.29 12.08 -2.19
CA ASP A 181 -34.19 12.83 -1.61
C ASP A 181 -33.42 12.05 -0.53
N GLU A 182 -33.37 10.71 -0.65
CA GLU A 182 -32.64 9.83 0.27
C GLU A 182 -31.22 9.56 -0.23
N ASP A 183 -30.31 10.47 0.08
CA ASP A 183 -28.91 10.40 -0.39
C ASP A 183 -28.17 9.16 0.14
N ASN A 184 -28.49 8.68 1.35
CA ASN A 184 -27.95 7.43 1.87
C ASN A 184 -28.29 6.19 1.02
N TYR A 185 -29.49 6.12 0.45
CA TYR A 185 -29.85 5.05 -0.48
C TYR A 185 -29.24 5.24 -1.87
N LYS A 186 -29.09 6.48 -2.35
CA LYS A 186 -28.34 6.76 -3.59
C LYS A 186 -26.89 6.30 -3.45
N GLU A 187 -26.23 6.65 -2.34
CA GLU A 187 -24.90 6.16 -1.97
C GLU A 187 -24.87 4.63 -1.90
N ALA A 188 -25.88 3.98 -1.31
CA ALA A 188 -25.97 2.51 -1.26
C ALA A 188 -26.05 1.90 -2.66
N ILE A 189 -26.85 2.46 -3.56
CA ILE A 189 -26.98 1.98 -4.94
C ILE A 189 -25.65 2.15 -5.70
N GLU A 190 -24.98 3.29 -5.54
CA GLU A 190 -23.68 3.57 -6.14
C GLU A 190 -22.59 2.64 -5.60
N ALA A 191 -22.59 2.38 -4.28
CA ALA A 191 -21.62 1.53 -3.61
C ALA A 191 -21.99 0.03 -3.63
N SER A 192 -23.15 -0.35 -4.17
CA SER A 192 -23.65 -1.75 -4.19
C SER A 192 -22.66 -2.74 -4.80
N PHE A 193 -21.78 -2.29 -5.70
CA PHE A 193 -20.74 -3.14 -6.28
C PHE A 193 -19.73 -3.67 -5.28
N LYS A 194 -19.56 -2.99 -4.14
CA LYS A 194 -18.71 -3.44 -3.04
C LYS A 194 -19.27 -4.71 -2.36
N VAL A 195 -20.57 -4.97 -2.44
CA VAL A 195 -21.22 -6.19 -1.88
C VAL A 195 -20.80 -7.44 -2.66
N PHE A 196 -20.68 -7.32 -3.98
CA PHE A 196 -20.35 -8.44 -4.86
C PHE A 196 -18.92 -8.41 -5.37
N ALA A 197 -18.05 -7.64 -4.71
CA ALA A 197 -16.61 -7.69 -4.96
C ALA A 197 -16.05 -9.08 -4.60
N PRO A 198 -15.03 -9.58 -5.32
CA PRO A 198 -14.37 -10.84 -4.97
C PRO A 198 -13.91 -10.84 -3.51
N ARG A 199 -14.13 -11.97 -2.82
CA ARG A 199 -13.63 -12.18 -1.46
C ARG A 199 -12.13 -12.47 -1.47
N GLY A 200 -11.47 -12.23 -0.35
CA GLY A 200 -10.07 -12.53 -0.13
C GLY A 200 -9.13 -11.42 -0.59
N ILE A 201 -7.94 -11.83 -1.01
CA ILE A 201 -6.82 -10.96 -1.34
C ILE A 201 -6.55 -10.90 -2.85
N SER A 202 -5.94 -9.81 -3.31
CA SER A 202 -5.63 -9.61 -4.73
C SER A 202 -4.55 -10.58 -5.21
N SER A 203 -4.47 -10.79 -6.52
CA SER A 203 -3.39 -11.56 -7.16
C SER A 203 -2.00 -11.02 -6.80
N ASP A 204 -1.87 -9.70 -6.73
CA ASP A 204 -0.62 -9.02 -6.38
C ASP A 204 -0.19 -9.38 -4.96
N LEU A 205 -1.12 -9.34 -3.99
CA LEU A 205 -0.81 -9.70 -2.62
C LEU A 205 -0.53 -11.21 -2.49
N LEU A 206 -1.26 -12.05 -3.24
CA LEU A 206 -1.02 -13.49 -3.31
C LEU A 206 0.42 -13.78 -3.78
N GLN A 207 0.89 -13.10 -4.83
CA GLN A 207 2.27 -13.24 -5.31
C GLN A 207 3.28 -12.89 -4.23
N ILE A 208 3.06 -11.78 -3.50
CA ILE A 208 3.96 -11.35 -2.41
C ILE A 208 4.01 -12.38 -1.27
N ILE A 209 2.87 -12.87 -0.79
CA ILE A 209 2.86 -13.83 0.34
C ILE A 209 3.36 -15.23 -0.03
N HIS A 210 3.37 -15.56 -1.32
CA HIS A 210 3.90 -16.82 -1.84
C HIS A 210 5.33 -16.69 -2.39
N ASP A 211 5.93 -15.51 -2.33
CA ASP A 211 7.32 -15.31 -2.72
C ASP A 211 8.25 -16.11 -1.80
N SER A 212 9.33 -16.65 -2.38
CA SER A 212 10.40 -17.32 -1.63
C SER A 212 11.00 -16.45 -0.52
N CYS A 213 11.03 -15.13 -0.68
CA CYS A 213 11.50 -14.20 0.35
C CYS A 213 10.61 -14.20 1.61
N SER A 214 9.38 -14.76 1.54
CA SER A 214 8.53 -14.97 2.73
C SER A 214 9.00 -16.13 3.62
N GLU A 215 9.90 -16.98 3.14
CA GLU A 215 10.55 -18.02 3.94
C GLU A 215 11.76 -17.41 4.65
N VAL A 216 11.49 -16.75 5.78
CA VAL A 216 12.43 -15.86 6.45
C VAL A 216 13.48 -16.56 7.31
N ASP A 217 14.64 -15.93 7.39
CA ASP A 217 15.79 -16.27 8.22
C ASP A 217 16.32 -15.05 9.01
N SER A 218 17.44 -15.20 9.70
CA SER A 218 18.02 -14.12 10.52
C SER A 218 18.47 -12.88 9.72
N ASN A 219 18.66 -13.01 8.40
CA ASN A 219 19.12 -11.93 7.53
C ASN A 219 17.98 -11.25 6.76
N SER A 220 16.76 -11.78 6.90
CA SER A 220 15.59 -11.28 6.20
C SER A 220 15.18 -9.88 6.66
N SER A 221 14.71 -9.06 5.70
CA SER A 221 14.28 -7.70 5.97
C SER A 221 13.00 -7.65 6.83
N ASP A 222 12.80 -6.55 7.54
CA ASP A 222 11.60 -6.35 8.37
C ASP A 222 10.30 -6.46 7.57
N PHE A 223 10.33 -6.01 6.31
CA PHE A 223 9.23 -6.16 5.38
C PHE A 223 8.86 -7.63 5.18
N TRP A 224 9.82 -8.48 4.86
CA TRP A 224 9.57 -9.90 4.61
C TRP A 224 9.17 -10.66 5.88
N VAL A 225 9.69 -10.27 7.04
CA VAL A 225 9.21 -10.79 8.35
C VAL A 225 7.73 -10.45 8.56
N MET A 226 7.31 -9.23 8.25
CA MET A 226 5.88 -8.84 8.33
C MET A 226 5.03 -9.54 7.26
N VAL A 227 5.55 -9.80 6.06
CA VAL A 227 4.87 -10.61 5.02
C VAL A 227 4.70 -12.06 5.47
N ALA A 228 5.71 -12.67 6.10
CA ALA A 228 5.61 -14.00 6.66
C ALA A 228 4.54 -14.07 7.77
N ALA A 229 4.48 -13.06 8.64
CA ALA A 229 3.43 -12.93 9.65
C ALA A 229 2.05 -12.75 9.02
N LEU A 230 1.95 -11.99 7.91
CA LEU A 230 0.72 -11.77 7.17
C LEU A 230 0.21 -13.07 6.52
N LYS A 231 1.11 -13.86 5.92
CA LYS A 231 0.81 -15.17 5.35
C LYS A 231 0.19 -16.09 6.41
N GLU A 232 0.81 -16.15 7.61
CA GLU A 232 0.27 -16.92 8.73
C GLU A 232 -1.07 -16.35 9.24
N PHE A 233 -1.23 -15.03 9.32
CA PHE A 233 -2.48 -14.39 9.74
C PHE A 233 -3.64 -14.75 8.81
N ILE A 234 -3.44 -14.62 7.49
CA ILE A 234 -4.48 -14.86 6.48
C ILE A 234 -5.05 -16.28 6.59
N VAL A 235 -4.18 -17.27 6.81
CA VAL A 235 -4.56 -18.70 6.89
C VAL A 235 -5.29 -19.03 8.19
N ASN A 236 -4.93 -18.40 9.31
CA ASN A 236 -5.40 -18.81 10.63
C ASN A 236 -6.53 -17.90 11.16
N GLU A 237 -6.26 -16.62 11.42
CA GLU A 237 -7.22 -15.68 12.02
C GLU A 237 -7.99 -14.87 10.96
N GLY A 238 -7.38 -14.63 9.81
CA GLY A 238 -7.91 -13.78 8.76
C GLY A 238 -9.01 -14.43 7.93
N GLY A 239 -9.15 -15.76 7.96
CA GLY A 239 -10.15 -16.48 7.16
C GLY A 239 -10.02 -16.25 5.66
N GLY A 240 -8.77 -16.15 5.16
CA GLY A 240 -8.47 -15.82 3.76
C GLY A 240 -8.38 -14.32 3.47
N GLU A 241 -8.59 -13.46 4.46
CA GLU A 241 -8.51 -12.00 4.32
C GLU A 241 -7.27 -11.41 5.00
N ALA A 242 -6.79 -10.28 4.47
CA ALA A 242 -5.79 -9.45 5.13
C ALA A 242 -6.36 -8.76 6.39
N PRO A 243 -5.52 -8.23 7.29
CA PRO A 243 -5.94 -7.35 8.39
C PRO A 243 -6.81 -6.20 7.89
N LEU A 244 -7.82 -5.82 8.67
CA LEU A 244 -8.71 -4.71 8.31
C LEU A 244 -7.96 -3.37 8.36
N GLU A 245 -8.17 -2.52 7.34
CA GLU A 245 -7.60 -1.17 7.29
C GLU A 245 -8.13 -0.26 8.42
N GLY A 246 -9.41 -0.42 8.77
CA GLY A 246 -10.07 0.26 9.88
C GLY A 246 -10.62 1.66 9.57
N SER A 247 -10.24 2.28 8.44
CA SER A 247 -10.86 3.51 7.96
C SER A 247 -12.11 3.23 7.14
N ILE A 248 -13.10 4.11 7.26
CA ILE A 248 -14.30 4.15 6.43
C ILE A 248 -14.40 5.51 5.74
N PRO A 249 -14.99 5.59 4.53
CA PRO A 249 -15.21 6.86 3.85
C PRO A 249 -16.30 7.67 4.54
N ASP A 250 -16.36 8.96 4.22
CA ASP A 250 -17.50 9.81 4.59
C ASP A 250 -18.80 9.30 3.94
N MET A 251 -19.94 9.53 4.59
CA MET A 251 -21.24 9.06 4.10
C MET A 251 -22.40 9.80 4.76
N THR A 252 -23.55 9.81 4.07
CA THR A 252 -24.79 10.34 4.61
C THR A 252 -25.29 9.48 5.77
N SER A 253 -25.21 10.02 6.98
CA SER A 253 -25.56 9.34 8.23
C SER A 253 -25.81 10.32 9.36
N SER A 254 -26.46 9.87 10.43
CA SER A 254 -26.43 10.59 11.71
C SER A 254 -25.01 10.51 12.29
N THR A 255 -24.61 11.54 13.03
CA THR A 255 -23.30 11.58 13.69
C THR A 255 -23.10 10.38 14.61
N GLU A 256 -24.14 9.98 15.34
CA GLU A 256 -24.08 8.86 16.28
C GLU A 256 -23.85 7.52 15.55
N LEU A 257 -24.63 7.23 14.50
CA LEU A 257 -24.50 5.99 13.74
C LEU A 257 -23.14 5.92 13.03
N TYR A 258 -22.67 7.03 12.48
CA TYR A 258 -21.36 7.10 11.83
C TYR A 258 -20.22 6.85 12.81
N VAL A 259 -20.23 7.51 13.97
CA VAL A 259 -19.20 7.33 15.02
C VAL A 259 -19.21 5.90 15.56
N ASN A 260 -20.38 5.30 15.76
CA ASN A 260 -20.49 3.90 16.21
C ASN A 260 -19.96 2.93 15.16
N LEU A 261 -20.31 3.13 13.88
CA LEU A 261 -19.77 2.36 12.77
C LEU A 261 -18.24 2.48 12.70
N GLN A 262 -17.71 3.70 12.77
CA GLN A 262 -16.26 3.95 12.76
C GLN A 262 -15.55 3.21 13.91
N LYS A 263 -16.11 3.24 15.12
CA LYS A 263 -15.55 2.50 16.28
C LYS A 263 -15.49 1.00 16.04
N ILE A 264 -16.51 0.42 15.38
CA ILE A 264 -16.54 -1.02 15.06
C ILE A 264 -15.40 -1.40 14.10
N TYR A 265 -15.18 -0.61 13.05
CA TYR A 265 -14.06 -0.82 12.12
C TYR A 265 -12.69 -0.64 12.81
N LEU A 266 -12.53 0.42 13.60
CA LEU A 266 -11.29 0.66 14.33
C LEU A 266 -10.98 -0.45 15.34
N ALA A 267 -11.99 -0.95 16.05
CA ALA A 267 -11.84 -2.05 17.01
C ALA A 267 -11.39 -3.34 16.31
N LYS A 268 -11.99 -3.68 15.16
CA LYS A 268 -11.58 -4.84 14.37
C LYS A 268 -10.16 -4.69 13.82
N ALA A 269 -9.80 -3.51 13.31
CA ALA A 269 -8.44 -3.24 12.84
C ALA A 269 -7.40 -3.33 13.96
N GLU A 270 -7.70 -2.83 15.17
CA GLU A 270 -6.81 -2.99 16.33
C GLU A 270 -6.67 -4.46 16.76
N ALA A 271 -7.77 -5.23 16.74
CA ALA A 271 -7.73 -6.66 17.03
C ALA A 271 -6.83 -7.42 16.03
N ASP A 272 -6.99 -7.16 14.73
CA ASP A 272 -6.15 -7.77 13.68
C ASP A 272 -4.67 -7.37 13.84
N PHE A 273 -4.42 -6.10 14.15
CA PHE A 273 -3.08 -5.59 14.41
C PHE A 273 -2.41 -6.32 15.59
N LEU A 274 -3.12 -6.57 16.70
CA LEU A 274 -2.56 -7.26 17.87
C LEU A 274 -2.16 -8.71 17.54
N VAL A 275 -2.97 -9.40 16.73
CA VAL A 275 -2.64 -10.75 16.24
C VAL A 275 -1.40 -10.70 15.37
N LEU A 276 -1.35 -9.79 14.39
CA LEU A 276 -0.19 -9.66 13.50
C LEU A 276 1.08 -9.32 14.28
N GLN A 277 1.00 -8.42 15.27
CA GLN A 277 2.11 -8.08 16.15
C GLN A 277 2.64 -9.32 16.87
N GLN A 278 1.76 -10.16 17.42
CA GLN A 278 2.18 -11.37 18.11
C GLN A 278 2.86 -12.37 17.16
N ARG A 279 2.38 -12.48 15.91
CA ARG A 279 3.01 -13.32 14.88
C ARG A 279 4.39 -12.82 14.50
N VAL A 280 4.54 -11.51 14.26
CA VAL A 280 5.84 -10.88 13.98
C VAL A 280 6.84 -11.19 15.11
N LYS A 281 6.44 -10.99 16.37
CA LYS A 281 7.28 -11.30 17.54
C LYS A 281 7.69 -12.77 17.60
N SER A 282 6.74 -13.67 17.31
CA SER A 282 6.98 -15.12 17.33
C SER A 282 7.95 -15.55 16.23
N ILE A 283 7.82 -14.96 15.03
CA ILE A 283 8.71 -15.20 13.90
C ILE A 283 10.11 -14.67 14.19
N LEU A 284 10.25 -13.42 14.66
CA LEU A 284 11.53 -12.83 15.05
C LEU A 284 12.28 -13.72 16.05
N LYS A 285 11.59 -14.20 17.09
CA LYS A 285 12.16 -15.14 18.05
C LYS A 285 12.62 -16.44 17.40
N ARG A 286 11.83 -17.01 16.47
CA ARG A 286 12.16 -18.25 15.73
C ARG A 286 13.42 -18.10 14.87
N ILE A 287 13.61 -16.94 14.24
CA ILE A 287 14.77 -16.65 13.39
C ILE A 287 15.97 -16.05 14.16
N GLY A 288 15.90 -16.01 15.49
CA GLY A 288 17.01 -15.54 16.34
C GLY A 288 17.20 -14.02 16.36
N ARG A 289 16.19 -13.24 15.96
CA ARG A 289 16.18 -11.77 16.05
C ARG A 289 15.47 -11.31 17.33
N ASP A 290 15.79 -10.10 17.79
CA ASP A 290 15.07 -9.46 18.89
C ASP A 290 13.57 -9.32 18.54
N PRO A 291 12.65 -9.89 19.36
CA PRO A 291 11.20 -9.77 19.16
C PRO A 291 10.68 -8.34 19.07
N ASP A 292 11.37 -7.37 19.65
CA ASP A 292 10.97 -5.96 19.63
C ASP A 292 11.75 -5.12 18.59
N SER A 293 12.55 -5.76 17.72
CA SER A 293 13.30 -5.07 16.66
C SER A 293 12.44 -4.36 15.62
N ILE A 294 11.19 -4.81 15.41
CA ILE A 294 10.22 -4.15 14.53
C ILE A 294 9.22 -3.38 15.39
N SER A 295 9.20 -2.05 15.22
CA SER A 295 8.38 -1.18 16.06
C SER A 295 6.88 -1.41 15.90
N LYS A 296 6.12 -1.15 16.98
CA LYS A 296 4.65 -1.17 16.98
C LYS A 296 4.06 -0.29 15.86
N ALA A 297 4.64 0.89 15.66
CA ALA A 297 4.18 1.85 14.65
C ALA A 297 4.35 1.31 13.23
N MET A 298 5.47 0.64 12.94
CA MET A 298 5.72 0.02 11.64
C MET A 298 4.74 -1.11 11.36
N ILE A 299 4.50 -2.02 12.33
CA ILE A 299 3.53 -3.12 12.19
C ILE A 299 2.11 -2.56 11.99
N LYS A 300 1.75 -1.48 12.70
CA LYS A 300 0.44 -0.84 12.56
C LYS A 300 0.27 -0.19 11.17
N SER A 301 1.27 0.51 10.65
CA SER A 301 1.26 1.02 9.27
C SER A 301 1.17 -0.13 8.26
N PHE A 302 1.90 -1.23 8.49
CA PHE A 302 1.84 -2.43 7.66
C PHE A 302 0.42 -3.02 7.61
N CYS A 303 -0.26 -3.17 8.75
CA CYS A 303 -1.65 -3.66 8.80
C CYS A 303 -2.59 -2.79 7.97
N LYS A 304 -2.50 -1.45 8.15
CA LYS A 304 -3.32 -0.49 7.43
C LYS A 304 -3.14 -0.57 5.91
N ASN A 305 -1.96 -0.96 5.45
CA ASN A 305 -1.60 -1.03 4.05
C ASN A 305 -1.41 -2.46 3.52
N ALA A 306 -1.85 -3.49 4.26
CA ALA A 306 -1.58 -4.89 3.92
C ALA A 306 -2.12 -5.29 2.53
N ARG A 307 -3.24 -4.68 2.09
CA ARG A 307 -3.80 -4.88 0.75
C ARG A 307 -3.13 -4.06 -0.36
N LYS A 308 -2.24 -3.15 0.01
CA LYS A 308 -1.59 -2.14 -0.84
C LYS A 308 -0.09 -2.40 -0.99
N LEU A 309 0.43 -3.50 -0.45
CA LEU A 309 1.85 -3.82 -0.54
C LEU A 309 2.29 -3.94 -2.01
N LYS A 310 3.50 -3.47 -2.30
CA LYS A 310 4.14 -3.61 -3.61
C LYS A 310 5.59 -4.02 -3.43
N VAL A 311 6.05 -4.94 -4.26
CA VAL A 311 7.46 -5.32 -4.36
C VAL A 311 7.86 -5.13 -5.81
N SER A 312 8.93 -4.37 -6.05
CA SER A 312 9.49 -4.17 -7.39
C SER A 312 10.91 -4.69 -7.43
N SER A 313 11.22 -5.55 -8.39
CA SER A 313 12.58 -6.01 -8.68
C SER A 313 13.02 -5.46 -10.03
N TYR A 314 14.25 -4.93 -10.10
CA TYR A 314 14.80 -4.39 -11.34
C TYR A 314 15.94 -5.26 -11.85
N VAL A 315 15.86 -5.63 -13.12
CA VAL A 315 16.90 -6.41 -13.81
C VAL A 315 18.21 -5.62 -13.80
N MET A 316 19.30 -6.32 -13.48
CA MET A 316 20.66 -5.76 -13.50
C MET A 316 20.96 -5.18 -14.88
N PHE A 317 21.63 -4.02 -14.91
CA PHE A 317 21.86 -3.26 -16.13
C PHE A 317 22.53 -4.12 -17.21
N TYR A 318 23.52 -4.92 -16.82
CA TYR A 318 24.26 -5.84 -17.67
C TYR A 318 23.39 -6.79 -18.52
N PHE A 319 22.33 -7.38 -17.94
CA PHE A 319 21.53 -8.39 -18.64
C PHE A 319 20.68 -7.85 -19.81
N LEU A 320 20.58 -6.52 -19.94
CA LEU A 320 19.90 -5.91 -21.07
C LEU A 320 20.80 -5.68 -22.29
N PHE A 321 22.12 -5.67 -22.09
CA PHE A 321 23.09 -5.52 -23.17
C PHE A 321 23.53 -6.86 -23.75
N VAL A 322 23.39 -7.95 -22.97
CA VAL A 322 23.71 -9.31 -23.45
C VAL A 322 22.59 -9.90 -24.32
N ASN A 323 21.39 -9.33 -24.30
CA ASN A 323 20.23 -9.79 -25.08
C ASN A 323 19.88 -8.90 -26.29
N ASN A 324 20.78 -7.98 -26.69
CA ASN A 324 20.71 -7.22 -27.94
C ASN A 324 21.91 -7.54 -28.82
#